data_AF-A7HHW9-F1
#
_entry.id   AF-A7HHW9-F1
#
_cell.length_a   1.000
_cell.length_b   1.000
_cell.length_c   1.000
_cell.angle_alpha   90.00
_cell.angle_beta   90.00
_cell.angle_gamma   90.00
#
_symmetry.space_group_name_H-M   'P 1'
#
loop_
_entity.id
_entity.type
_entity.pdbx_description
1 polymer ?
#
loop_
_entity_poly.entity_id
_entity_poly.type
_entity_poly.pdbx_seq_one_letter_code
_entity_poly.pdbx_strand_id
1 'polypeptide(L)'
;MGMLDALLDGLGRESFEDFTRRWEQGAPWDALRDDETMANYDRVSAELGPAELHEAALASVERLSPAERRQLVEELQRNARRADVNYPGVHDDGLDEPAALAALLSRMHGERRGMIRQLLAGTEATAAAAGKLSSPVARAALAGIAVMAVRQFTSAARRQG
;
A
#
# COMPACT_ATOMS: atom_id res chain seq x y z
N MET A 1 -10.80 20.16 -15.32
CA MET A 1 -9.71 19.79 -14.39
C MET A 1 -9.79 18.30 -14.15
N GLY A 2 -8.68 17.57 -14.28
CA GLY A 2 -8.68 16.12 -14.14
C GLY A 2 -8.77 15.68 -12.68
N MET A 3 -9.45 14.58 -12.41
CA MET A 3 -9.54 13.91 -11.10
C MET A 3 -8.17 13.71 -10.44
N LEU A 4 -7.14 13.39 -11.24
CA LEU A 4 -5.76 13.28 -10.79
C LEU A 4 -5.18 14.62 -10.28
N ASP A 5 -5.54 15.75 -10.90
CA ASP A 5 -5.06 17.06 -10.48
C ASP A 5 -5.61 17.43 -9.10
N ALA A 6 -6.90 17.14 -8.85
CA ALA A 6 -7.52 17.34 -7.54
C ALA A 6 -6.92 16.42 -6.46
N LEU A 7 -6.64 15.16 -6.79
CA LEU A 7 -5.98 14.22 -5.89
C LEU A 7 -4.56 14.70 -5.53
N LEU A 8 -3.79 15.11 -6.53
CA LEU A 8 -2.42 15.59 -6.34
C LEU A 8 -2.34 16.96 -5.66
N ASP A 9 -3.31 17.84 -5.91
CA ASP A 9 -3.43 19.13 -5.21
C ASP A 9 -3.71 18.90 -3.72
N GLY A 10 -4.59 17.95 -3.40
CA GLY A 10 -4.83 17.52 -2.03
C GLY A 10 -3.60 16.92 -1.35
N LEU A 11 -2.84 16.07 -2.05
CA LEU A 11 -1.59 15.44 -1.57
C LEU A 11 -0.40 16.42 -1.48
N GLY A 12 -0.45 17.52 -2.22
CA GLY A 12 0.71 18.36 -2.48
C GLY A 12 1.63 17.72 -3.50
N ARG A 13 1.59 18.19 -4.76
CA ARG A 13 2.40 17.67 -5.88
C ARG A 13 3.87 17.49 -5.52
N GLU A 14 4.50 18.54 -4.98
CA GLU A 14 5.91 18.52 -4.59
C GLU A 14 6.20 17.50 -3.48
N SER A 15 5.31 17.41 -2.48
CA SER A 15 5.45 16.45 -1.38
C SER A 15 5.31 15.01 -1.87
N PHE A 16 4.36 14.74 -2.77
CA PHE A 16 4.16 13.42 -3.34
C PHE A 16 5.29 13.01 -4.30
N GLU A 17 5.85 13.95 -5.06
CA GLU A 17 7.03 13.72 -5.88
C GLU A 17 8.25 13.38 -5.01
N ASP A 18 8.47 14.11 -3.92
CA ASP A 18 9.56 13.81 -2.99
C ASP A 18 9.38 12.45 -2.31
N PHE A 19 8.15 12.16 -1.85
CA PHE A 19 7.75 10.85 -1.34
C PHE A 19 8.05 9.72 -2.34
N THR A 20 7.68 9.92 -3.61
CA THR A 20 7.94 8.98 -4.70
C THR A 20 9.44 8.77 -4.88
N ARG A 21 10.25 9.85 -4.90
CA ARG A 21 11.71 9.75 -5.02
C ARG A 21 12.33 8.98 -3.87
N ARG A 22 11.86 9.19 -2.63
CA ARG A 22 12.33 8.44 -1.46
C ARG A 22 11.97 6.96 -1.54
N TRP A 23 10.78 6.63 -2.05
CA TRP A 23 10.42 5.24 -2.33
C TRP A 23 11.28 4.65 -3.46
N GLU A 24 11.58 5.42 -4.50
CA GLU A 24 12.42 4.96 -5.61
C GLU A 24 13.88 4.71 -5.21
N GLN A 25 14.40 5.42 -4.20
CA GLN A 25 15.73 5.18 -3.61
C GLN A 25 15.87 3.74 -3.06
N GLY A 26 14.76 3.09 -2.68
CA GLY A 26 14.75 1.71 -2.21
C GLY A 26 15.18 1.56 -0.75
N ALA A 27 15.60 0.36 -0.36
CA ALA A 27 16.01 0.06 1.00
C ALA A 27 17.30 0.84 1.39
N PRO A 28 17.41 1.33 2.64
CA PRO A 28 16.45 1.21 3.74
C PRO A 28 15.28 2.19 3.59
N TRP A 29 14.05 1.69 3.74
CA TRP A 29 12.78 2.44 3.63
C TRP A 29 12.53 3.47 4.75
N ASP A 30 13.60 3.88 5.45
CA ASP A 30 13.57 4.77 6.61
C ASP A 30 13.19 6.22 6.21
N ALA A 31 13.53 6.61 4.97
CA ALA A 31 13.19 7.91 4.41
C ALA A 31 11.66 8.11 4.22
N LEU A 32 10.89 7.03 4.20
CA LEU A 32 9.43 7.07 4.15
C LEU A 32 8.89 7.28 5.55
N ARG A 33 7.92 8.19 5.71
CA ARG A 33 7.26 8.45 6.99
C ARG A 33 5.95 7.66 7.08
N ASP A 34 5.64 7.12 8.25
CA ASP A 34 4.43 6.30 8.43
C ASP A 34 3.14 7.11 8.17
N ASP A 35 3.02 8.28 8.80
CA ASP A 35 1.86 9.16 8.66
C ASP A 35 1.64 9.62 7.21
N GLU A 36 2.73 10.00 6.52
CA GLU A 36 2.71 10.39 5.11
C GLU A 36 2.28 9.23 4.21
N THR A 37 2.83 8.03 4.45
CA THR A 37 2.49 6.82 3.69
C THR A 37 1.01 6.48 3.85
N MET A 38 0.48 6.53 5.07
CA MET A 38 -0.92 6.23 5.33
C MET A 38 -1.87 7.29 4.78
N ALA A 39 -1.55 8.58 4.92
CA ALA A 39 -2.36 9.65 4.36
C ALA A 39 -2.42 9.57 2.82
N ASN A 40 -1.27 9.30 2.18
CA ASN A 40 -1.19 9.13 0.73
C ASN A 40 -1.97 7.90 0.28
N TYR A 41 -1.77 6.76 0.96
CA TYR A 41 -2.50 5.53 0.66
C TYR A 41 -4.01 5.69 0.82
N ASP A 42 -4.49 6.27 1.93
CA ASP A 42 -5.91 6.43 2.23
C ASP A 42 -6.64 7.19 1.11
N ARG A 43 -6.08 8.34 0.70
CA ARG A 43 -6.63 9.16 -0.39
C ARG A 43 -6.63 8.45 -1.73
N VAL A 44 -5.54 7.76 -2.06
CA VAL A 44 -5.44 7.05 -3.33
C VAL A 44 -6.36 5.83 -3.35
N SER A 45 -6.44 5.09 -2.24
CA SER A 45 -7.28 3.91 -2.07
C SER A 45 -8.78 4.21 -2.12
N ALA A 46 -9.18 5.44 -1.79
CA ALA A 46 -10.56 5.91 -1.97
C ALA A 46 -10.96 5.94 -3.45
N GLU A 47 -10.03 6.32 -4.33
CA GLU A 47 -10.26 6.45 -5.76
C GLU A 47 -9.96 5.14 -6.53
N LEU A 48 -9.17 4.23 -5.96
CA LEU A 48 -8.77 2.97 -6.60
C LEU A 48 -9.90 1.93 -6.64
N GLY A 49 -10.13 1.38 -7.84
CA GLY A 49 -10.82 0.10 -8.03
C GLY A 49 -9.97 -1.11 -7.58
N PRO A 50 -10.59 -2.31 -7.47
CA PRO A 50 -9.88 -3.52 -7.07
C PRO A 50 -8.84 -3.98 -8.11
N ALA A 51 -9.10 -3.80 -9.41
CA ALA A 51 -8.16 -4.17 -10.46
C ALA A 51 -6.92 -3.27 -10.45
N GLU A 52 -7.14 -1.97 -10.32
CA GLU A 52 -6.07 -0.99 -10.19
C GLU A 52 -5.21 -1.20 -8.94
N LEU A 53 -5.83 -1.50 -7.79
CA LEU A 53 -5.08 -1.81 -6.59
C LEU A 53 -4.28 -3.11 -6.75
N HIS A 54 -4.77 -4.10 -7.51
CA HIS A 54 -3.99 -5.29 -7.84
C HIS A 54 -2.71 -4.92 -8.59
N GLU A 55 -2.83 -4.16 -9.69
CA GLU A 55 -1.66 -3.78 -10.51
C GLU A 55 -0.67 -2.94 -9.71
N ALA A 56 -1.17 -1.98 -8.92
CA ALA A 56 -0.34 -1.14 -8.07
C ALA A 56 0.36 -1.94 -6.96
N ALA A 57 -0.37 -2.87 -6.31
CA ALA A 57 0.20 -3.76 -5.31
C ALA A 57 1.26 -4.67 -5.90
N LEU A 58 0.99 -5.30 -7.05
CA LEU A 58 1.92 -6.16 -7.75
C LEU A 58 3.24 -5.42 -8.04
N ALA A 59 3.17 -4.28 -8.72
CA ALA A 59 4.33 -3.48 -9.05
C ALA A 59 5.11 -3.00 -7.80
N SER A 60 4.40 -2.75 -6.70
CA SER A 60 5.03 -2.39 -5.43
C SER A 60 5.78 -3.57 -4.81
N VAL A 61 5.15 -4.74 -4.72
CA VAL A 61 5.74 -5.92 -4.06
C VAL A 61 6.82 -6.58 -4.92
N GLU A 62 6.76 -6.46 -6.24
CA GLU A 62 7.82 -6.88 -7.16
C GLU A 62 9.13 -6.12 -6.93
N ARG A 63 9.04 -4.87 -6.44
CA ARG A 63 10.22 -4.08 -6.08
C ARG A 63 10.85 -4.52 -4.75
N LEU A 64 10.08 -5.19 -3.89
CA LEU A 64 10.59 -5.74 -2.63
C LEU A 64 11.39 -7.01 -2.90
N SER A 65 12.49 -7.18 -2.17
CA SER A 65 13.30 -8.39 -2.19
C SER A 65 12.50 -9.59 -1.67
N PRO A 66 12.83 -10.84 -2.05
CA PRO A 66 12.15 -12.04 -1.52
C PRO A 66 12.18 -12.13 0.02
N ALA A 67 13.24 -11.65 0.67
CA ALA A 67 13.31 -11.57 2.12
C ALA A 67 12.30 -10.56 2.70
N GLU A 68 12.17 -9.39 2.07
CA GLU A 68 11.25 -8.34 2.48
C GLU A 68 9.79 -8.77 2.30
N ARG A 69 9.47 -9.45 1.18
CA ARG A 69 8.13 -10.02 0.97
C ARG A 69 7.75 -11.04 2.03
N ARG A 70 8.67 -11.94 2.41
CA ARG A 70 8.44 -12.87 3.52
C ARG A 70 8.21 -12.15 4.84
N GLN A 71 9.01 -11.12 5.15
CA GLN A 71 8.79 -10.31 6.36
C GLN A 71 7.42 -9.63 6.36
N LEU A 72 6.99 -9.10 5.20
CA LEU A 72 5.69 -8.47 5.04
C LEU A 72 4.54 -9.48 5.25
N VAL A 73 4.66 -10.68 4.68
CA VAL A 73 3.70 -11.77 4.86
C VAL A 73 3.60 -12.20 6.31
N GLU A 74 4.73 -12.38 6.97
CA GLU A 74 4.76 -12.75 8.38
C GLU A 74 4.11 -11.68 9.27
N GLU A 75 4.38 -10.40 9.02
CA GLU A 75 3.73 -9.27 9.71
C GLU A 75 2.22 -9.28 9.46
N LEU A 76 1.80 -9.45 8.20
CA LEU A 76 0.39 -9.51 7.83
C LEU A 76 -0.34 -10.65 8.56
N GLN A 77 0.25 -11.85 8.60
CA GLN A 77 -0.28 -13.00 9.31
C GLN A 77 -0.34 -12.78 10.82
N ARG A 78 0.72 -12.22 11.40
CA ARG A 78 0.76 -11.85 12.83
C ARG A 78 -0.36 -10.86 13.17
N ASN A 79 -0.52 -9.83 12.36
CA ASN A 79 -1.53 -8.80 12.58
C ASN A 79 -2.94 -9.30 12.31
N ALA A 80 -3.16 -10.15 11.30
CA ALA A 80 -4.45 -10.80 11.05
C ALA A 80 -4.90 -11.64 12.24
N ARG A 81 -3.98 -12.43 12.83
CA ARG A 81 -4.25 -13.20 14.06
C ARG A 81 -4.57 -12.31 15.25
N ARG A 82 -3.83 -11.21 15.44
CA ARG A 82 -4.08 -10.23 16.52
C ARG A 82 -5.39 -9.46 16.34
N ALA A 83 -5.77 -9.20 15.10
CA ALA A 83 -6.98 -8.48 14.75
C ALA A 83 -8.24 -9.36 14.74
N ASP A 84 -8.10 -10.66 15.02
CA ASP A 84 -9.14 -11.67 14.85
C ASP A 84 -9.73 -11.67 13.41
N VAL A 85 -8.90 -11.27 12.44
CA VAL A 85 -9.27 -11.24 11.02
C VAL A 85 -8.96 -12.60 10.42
N ASN A 86 -9.98 -13.46 10.37
CA ASN A 86 -9.89 -14.74 9.67
C ASN A 86 -10.18 -14.55 8.18
N TYR A 87 -9.16 -14.14 7.41
CA TYR A 87 -9.29 -13.95 5.96
C TYR A 87 -8.71 -15.14 5.17
N PRO A 88 -9.49 -15.74 4.25
CA PRO A 88 -9.01 -16.86 3.42
C PRO A 88 -7.89 -16.38 2.49
N GLY A 89 -6.76 -17.09 2.43
CA GLY A 89 -5.59 -16.66 1.65
C GLY A 89 -4.48 -16.02 2.48
N VAL A 90 -4.76 -15.51 3.69
CA VAL A 90 -3.73 -14.78 4.46
C VAL A 90 -2.66 -15.73 5.04
N HIS A 91 -3.03 -16.99 5.26
CA HIS A 91 -2.17 -18.04 5.81
C HIS A 91 -1.76 -19.08 4.76
N ASP A 92 -2.01 -18.83 3.48
CA ASP A 92 -1.62 -19.75 2.41
C ASP A 92 -0.09 -19.77 2.24
N ASP A 93 0.42 -20.97 1.98
CA ASP A 93 1.81 -21.17 1.55
C ASP A 93 2.04 -20.49 0.20
N GLY A 94 3.16 -19.77 0.04
CA GLY A 94 3.48 -19.04 -1.19
C GLY A 94 2.93 -17.61 -1.25
N LEU A 95 2.34 -17.08 -0.17
CA LEU A 95 1.92 -15.67 -0.12
C LEU A 95 3.09 -14.68 -0.26
N ASP A 96 4.35 -15.14 -0.13
CA ASP A 96 5.54 -14.32 -0.41
C ASP A 96 5.79 -14.11 -1.91
N GLU A 97 5.02 -14.78 -2.78
CA GLU A 97 4.98 -14.48 -4.20
C GLU A 97 4.28 -13.13 -4.47
N PRO A 98 4.86 -12.29 -5.34
CA PRO A 98 4.33 -10.95 -5.58
C PRO A 98 2.89 -10.97 -6.13
N ALA A 99 2.58 -11.91 -7.03
CA ALA A 99 1.24 -12.08 -7.59
C ALA A 99 0.22 -12.55 -6.54
N ALA A 100 0.60 -13.49 -5.68
CA ALA A 100 -0.27 -13.99 -4.61
C ALA A 100 -0.60 -12.88 -3.60
N LEU A 101 0.41 -12.11 -3.19
CA LEU A 101 0.25 -11.02 -2.24
C LEU A 101 -0.61 -9.89 -2.82
N ALA A 102 -0.38 -9.50 -4.06
CA ALA A 102 -1.17 -8.48 -4.75
C ALA A 102 -2.64 -8.91 -4.92
N ALA A 103 -2.89 -10.17 -5.29
CA ALA A 103 -4.23 -10.72 -5.40
C ALA A 103 -4.96 -10.71 -4.05
N LEU A 104 -4.27 -11.08 -2.97
CA LEU A 104 -4.83 -11.04 -1.62
C LEU A 104 -5.21 -9.61 -1.21
N LEU A 105 -4.28 -8.65 -1.39
CA LEU A 105 -4.52 -7.24 -1.09
C LEU A 105 -5.70 -6.69 -1.91
N SER A 106 -5.72 -6.92 -3.21
CA SER A 106 -6.84 -6.52 -4.09
C SER A 106 -8.19 -7.05 -3.61
N ARG A 107 -8.24 -8.34 -3.25
CA ARG A 107 -9.46 -8.97 -2.74
C ARG A 107 -9.90 -8.37 -1.40
N MET A 108 -8.96 -8.12 -0.49
CA MET A 108 -9.25 -7.46 0.79
C MET A 108 -9.75 -6.04 0.60
N HIS A 109 -9.18 -5.27 -0.34
CA HIS A 109 -9.63 -3.92 -0.66
C HIS A 109 -11.06 -3.90 -1.21
N GLY A 110 -11.38 -4.84 -2.10
CA GLY A 110 -12.72 -4.98 -2.68
C GLY A 110 -13.79 -5.29 -1.62
N GLU A 111 -13.48 -6.17 -0.68
CA GLU A 111 -14.39 -6.55 0.42
C GLU A 111 -14.48 -5.46 1.49
N ARG A 112 -13.33 -4.94 1.94
CA ARG A 112 -13.20 -3.89 2.97
C ARG A 112 -11.96 -3.05 2.70
N ARG A 113 -12.13 -1.91 2.04
CA ARG A 113 -11.05 -0.94 1.74
C ARG A 113 -10.15 -0.60 2.94
N GLY A 114 -10.72 -0.50 4.15
CA GLY A 114 -9.98 -0.21 5.39
C GLY A 114 -9.22 -1.40 6.00
N MET A 115 -9.42 -2.63 5.54
CA MET A 115 -8.83 -3.84 6.14
C MET A 115 -7.31 -3.89 5.94
N ILE A 116 -6.82 -3.54 4.75
CA ILE A 116 -5.37 -3.49 4.46
C ILE A 116 -4.66 -2.54 5.43
N ARG A 117 -5.26 -1.36 5.65
CA ARG A 117 -4.74 -0.37 6.60
C ARG A 117 -4.71 -0.92 8.01
N GLN A 118 -5.80 -1.52 8.46
CA GLN A 118 -5.89 -2.10 9.80
C GLN A 118 -4.85 -3.21 10.02
N LEU A 119 -4.63 -4.05 9.00
CA LEU A 119 -3.68 -5.15 9.08
C LEU A 119 -2.22 -4.69 9.01
N LEU A 120 -1.90 -3.64 8.26
CA LEU A 120 -0.52 -3.15 8.11
C LEU A 120 -0.13 -2.08 9.15
N ALA A 121 -1.11 -1.38 9.74
CA ALA A 121 -0.90 -0.46 10.87
C ALA A 121 -0.86 -1.18 12.23
N GLY A 122 -1.37 -2.41 12.31
CA GLY A 122 -1.51 -3.13 13.57
C GLY A 122 -2.67 -2.60 14.43
N THR A 123 -3.26 -3.48 15.23
CA THR A 123 -4.53 -3.22 15.94
C THR A 123 -4.43 -2.40 17.23
N GLU A 124 -3.25 -1.88 17.59
CA GLU A 124 -3.15 -0.89 18.67
C GLU A 124 -3.55 0.52 18.20
N ALA A 125 -4.65 0.62 17.46
CA ALA A 125 -5.28 1.88 17.10
C ALA A 125 -5.97 2.50 18.33
N THR A 126 -5.20 2.87 19.34
CA THR A 126 -5.53 4.09 20.07
C THR A 126 -5.30 5.25 19.10
N ALA A 127 -6.11 6.31 19.17
CA ALA A 127 -6.01 7.45 18.25
C ALA A 127 -4.59 8.10 18.21
N ALA A 128 -3.74 7.80 19.18
CA ALA A 128 -2.33 8.23 19.25
C ALA A 128 -1.33 7.28 18.56
N ALA A 129 -1.70 6.03 18.29
CA ALA A 129 -0.86 5.01 17.64
C ALA A 129 -1.39 4.56 16.27
N ALA A 130 -2.56 5.05 15.86
CA ALA A 130 -3.16 4.88 14.52
C ALA A 130 -2.33 5.46 13.35
N GLY A 131 -1.06 5.80 13.59
CA GLY A 131 -0.08 6.41 12.69
C GLY A 131 1.13 5.52 12.38
N LYS A 132 1.40 4.46 13.15
CA LYS A 132 2.67 3.69 13.03
C LYS A 132 2.46 2.41 12.24
N LEU A 133 3.15 2.26 11.12
CA LEU A 133 3.17 0.99 10.40
C LEU A 133 4.02 -0.01 11.15
N SER A 134 3.65 -1.29 11.09
CA SER A 134 4.30 -2.34 11.88
C SER A 134 5.77 -2.55 11.49
N SER A 135 6.16 -2.15 10.27
CA SER A 135 7.55 -2.30 9.80
C SER A 135 7.90 -1.35 8.63
N PRO A 136 9.21 -1.09 8.38
CA PRO A 136 9.67 -0.35 7.21
C PRO A 136 9.25 -1.01 5.89
N VAL A 137 9.13 -2.34 5.85
CA VAL A 137 8.67 -3.06 4.65
C VAL A 137 7.17 -2.91 4.41
N ALA A 138 6.35 -2.88 5.48
CA ALA A 138 4.93 -2.54 5.35
C ALA A 138 4.73 -1.12 4.80
N ARG A 139 5.58 -0.20 5.26
CA ARG A 139 5.66 1.17 4.72
C ARG A 139 6.04 1.20 3.26
N ALA A 140 7.09 0.47 2.87
CA ALA A 140 7.50 0.36 1.48
C ALA A 140 6.40 -0.18 0.57
N ALA A 141 5.67 -1.19 1.02
CA ALA A 141 4.57 -1.79 0.27
C ALA A 141 3.39 -0.81 0.08
N LEU A 142 2.94 -0.15 1.15
CA LEU A 142 1.87 0.83 1.06
C LEU A 142 2.27 2.06 0.24
N ALA A 143 3.50 2.53 0.42
CA ALA A 143 4.04 3.64 -0.35
C ALA A 143 4.09 3.31 -1.84
N GLY A 144 4.56 2.11 -2.18
CA GLY A 144 4.62 1.69 -3.58
C GLY A 144 3.24 1.52 -4.19
N ILE A 145 2.24 1.01 -3.45
CA ILE A 145 0.85 0.99 -3.93
C ILE A 145 0.38 2.41 -4.25
N ALA A 146 0.58 3.38 -3.35
CA ALA A 146 0.17 4.76 -3.59
C ALA A 146 0.89 5.39 -4.80
N VAL A 147 2.20 5.19 -4.91
CA VAL A 147 3.02 5.68 -6.03
C VAL A 147 2.57 5.08 -7.35
N MET A 148 2.43 3.76 -7.42
CA MET A 148 2.04 3.05 -8.63
C MET A 148 0.61 3.40 -9.04
N ALA A 149 -0.28 3.57 -8.07
CA ALA A 149 -1.64 4.02 -8.28
C ALA A 149 -1.74 5.44 -8.86
N VAL A 150 -0.90 6.38 -8.44
CA VAL A 150 -0.86 7.70 -9.10
C VAL A 150 -0.27 7.60 -10.51
N ARG A 151 0.74 6.73 -10.71
CA ARG A 151 1.33 6.49 -12.04
C ARG A 151 0.33 5.91 -13.04
N GLN A 152 -0.48 4.93 -12.64
CA GLN A 152 -1.54 4.37 -13.51
C GLN A 152 -2.59 5.43 -13.89
N PHE A 153 -2.96 6.34 -13.00
CA PHE A 153 -3.95 7.37 -13.30
C PHE A 153 -3.37 8.38 -14.29
N THR A 154 -2.07 8.68 -14.15
CA THR A 154 -1.34 9.54 -15.08
C THR A 154 -1.20 8.89 -16.47
N SER A 155 -0.95 7.58 -16.52
CA SER A 155 -0.85 6.84 -17.79
C SER A 155 -2.21 6.59 -18.45
N ALA A 156 -3.26 6.40 -17.66
CA ALA A 156 -4.64 6.29 -18.13
C ALA A 156 -5.17 7.63 -18.67
N ALA A 157 -4.84 8.76 -18.03
CA ALA A 157 -5.20 10.09 -18.51
C ALA A 157 -4.55 10.41 -19.87
N ARG A 158 -3.32 9.94 -20.13
CA ARG A 158 -2.64 10.11 -21.43
C ARG A 158 -3.20 9.28 -22.57
N ARG A 159 -3.90 8.17 -22.27
CA ARG A 159 -4.48 7.30 -23.31
C ARG A 159 -5.86 7.76 -23.81
N GLN A 160 -6.43 8.80 -23.20
CA GLN A 160 -7.77 9.32 -23.52
C GLN A 160 -7.75 10.74 -24.14
N GLY A 161 -6.59 11.23 -24.59
CA GLY A 161 -6.44 12.48 -25.33
C GLY A 161 -5.88 12.24 -26.72
#